data_AF-A0A932GVL8-F1
#
_entry.id   AF-A0A932GVL8-F1
#
_cell.length_a   1.000
_cell.length_b   1.000
_cell.length_c   1.000
_cell.angle_alpha   90.00
_cell.angle_beta   90.00
_cell.angle_gamma   90.00
#
_symmetry.space_group_name_H-M   'P 1'
#
loop_
_entity.id
_entity.type
_entity.pdbx_description
1 polymer ?
#
loop_
_entity_poly.entity_id
_entity_poly.type
_entity_poly.pdbx_seq_one_letter_code
_entity_poly.pdbx_strand_id
1 'polypeptide(L)'
;AGLMVPEAAAKYAGAGLASVCEAVGIPPVLHMGACIDNTRILIAATAMVKDGGLGDDISDLPVAGAAPEWMSEKALAIGQYFVGSGVFTVFGVNWPTSGNKEVSDYLFKEFEEKLGGMWAFEPDPIKAAHLMIAHIDKKRKALGIDKARERVLYDMAMRRDLGKVEA
;
A
#
# COMPACT_ATOMS: atom_id res chain seq x y z
N ALA A 1 -14.96 -16.11 -3.77
CA ALA A 1 -13.76 -16.16 -2.90
C ALA A 1 -14.08 -15.98 -1.41
N GLY A 2 -15.13 -15.22 -1.01
CA GLY A 2 -15.55 -15.17 0.40
C GLY A 2 -14.61 -14.40 1.34
N LEU A 3 -13.81 -13.46 0.82
CA LEU A 3 -12.80 -12.73 1.60
C LEU A 3 -13.35 -11.50 2.35
N MET A 4 -14.61 -11.13 2.08
CA MET A 4 -15.28 -9.94 2.62
C MET A 4 -16.17 -10.26 3.83
N VAL A 5 -15.97 -11.42 4.47
CA VAL A 5 -16.67 -11.80 5.71
C VAL A 5 -15.65 -11.89 6.86
N PRO A 6 -16.01 -11.52 8.11
CA PRO A 6 -15.07 -11.50 9.24
C PRO A 6 -14.35 -12.84 9.45
N GLU A 7 -15.05 -13.95 9.27
CA GLU A 7 -14.54 -15.32 9.46
C GLU A 7 -13.39 -15.66 8.49
N ALA A 8 -13.29 -14.94 7.36
CA ALA A 8 -12.22 -15.14 6.40
C ALA A 8 -10.84 -14.79 7.00
N ALA A 9 -10.79 -13.88 7.99
CA ALA A 9 -9.53 -13.49 8.63
C ALA A 9 -8.87 -14.70 9.31
N ALA A 10 -9.65 -15.50 10.06
CA ALA A 10 -9.13 -16.67 10.76
C ALA A 10 -8.58 -17.76 9.82
N LYS A 11 -9.04 -17.79 8.57
CA LYS A 11 -8.63 -18.80 7.57
C LYS A 11 -7.49 -18.34 6.67
N TYR A 12 -7.47 -17.06 6.29
CA TYR A 12 -6.60 -16.56 5.22
C TYR A 12 -5.59 -15.51 5.67
N ALA A 13 -5.80 -14.86 6.82
CA ALA A 13 -4.88 -13.84 7.32
C ALA A 13 -3.83 -14.45 8.26
N GLY A 14 -2.61 -13.91 8.22
CA GLY A 14 -1.60 -14.21 9.25
C GLY A 14 -2.02 -13.67 10.62
N ALA A 15 -1.43 -14.19 11.70
CA ALA A 15 -1.82 -13.89 13.08
C ALA A 15 -1.91 -12.38 13.39
N GLY A 16 -1.01 -11.57 12.83
CA GLY A 16 -1.04 -10.11 12.98
C GLY A 16 -2.33 -9.50 12.43
N LEU A 17 -2.60 -9.68 11.13
CA LEU A 17 -3.81 -9.14 10.50
C LEU A 17 -5.09 -9.74 11.09
N ALA A 18 -5.09 -11.05 11.39
CA ALA A 18 -6.24 -11.72 12.02
C ALA A 18 -6.61 -11.05 13.36
N SER A 19 -5.63 -10.74 14.21
CA SER A 19 -5.88 -10.07 15.49
C SER A 19 -6.46 -8.67 15.34
N VAL A 20 -6.06 -7.93 14.30
CA VAL A 20 -6.63 -6.60 14.00
C VAL A 20 -8.07 -6.73 13.51
N CYS A 21 -8.32 -7.66 12.59
CA CYS A 21 -9.66 -7.94 12.08
C CYS A 21 -10.63 -8.32 13.20
N GLU A 22 -10.21 -9.18 14.13
CA GLU A 22 -11.01 -9.59 15.29
C GLU A 22 -11.28 -8.41 16.23
N ALA A 23 -10.25 -7.66 16.61
CA ALA A 23 -10.38 -6.55 17.54
C ALA A 23 -11.29 -5.43 17.03
N VAL A 24 -11.26 -5.15 15.72
CA VAL A 24 -12.08 -4.10 15.09
C VAL A 24 -13.43 -4.63 14.61
N GLY A 25 -13.57 -5.95 14.43
CA GLY A 25 -14.79 -6.56 13.90
C GLY A 25 -14.97 -6.39 12.40
N ILE A 26 -13.87 -6.48 11.62
CA ILE A 26 -13.85 -6.23 10.17
C ILE A 26 -13.33 -7.45 9.39
N PRO A 27 -13.71 -7.60 8.10
CA PRO A 27 -13.14 -8.64 7.23
C PRO A 27 -11.69 -8.30 6.82
N PRO A 28 -10.89 -9.31 6.39
CA PRO A 28 -9.52 -9.09 5.92
C PRO A 28 -9.45 -8.35 4.58
N VAL A 29 -10.55 -8.32 3.82
CA VAL A 29 -10.69 -7.50 2.60
C VAL A 29 -11.84 -6.52 2.79
N LEU A 30 -11.50 -5.23 2.78
CA LEU A 30 -12.47 -4.14 2.87
C LEU A 30 -12.87 -3.70 1.46
N HIS A 31 -14.14 -3.89 1.10
CA HIS A 31 -14.65 -3.42 -0.18
C HIS A 31 -14.90 -1.91 -0.14
N MET A 32 -14.19 -1.16 -0.98
CA MET A 32 -14.29 0.31 -1.03
C MET A 32 -15.20 0.84 -2.15
N GLY A 33 -15.90 -0.03 -2.88
CA GLY A 33 -16.87 0.35 -3.92
C GLY A 33 -16.39 0.07 -5.34
N ALA A 34 -16.87 0.88 -6.29
CA ALA A 34 -16.61 0.71 -7.72
C ALA A 34 -15.23 1.24 -8.15
N CYS A 35 -14.86 1.08 -9.42
CA CYS A 35 -13.55 1.51 -9.92
C CYS A 35 -13.29 3.02 -9.75
N ILE A 36 -14.33 3.85 -9.73
CA ILE A 36 -14.21 5.29 -9.46
C ILE A 36 -13.90 5.57 -7.98
N ASP A 37 -14.29 4.67 -7.09
CA ASP A 37 -14.03 4.76 -5.65
C ASP A 37 -12.60 4.40 -5.28
N ASN A 38 -11.73 4.02 -6.23
CA ASN A 38 -10.28 3.96 -6.01
C ASN A 38 -9.72 5.30 -5.52
N THR A 39 -10.38 6.42 -5.86
CA THR A 39 -10.08 7.75 -5.30
C THR A 39 -10.20 7.78 -3.77
N ARG A 40 -11.07 6.97 -3.16
CA ARG A 40 -11.20 6.86 -1.70
C ARG A 40 -9.96 6.24 -1.05
N ILE A 41 -9.23 5.39 -1.76
CA ILE A 41 -7.97 4.81 -1.28
C ILE A 41 -6.92 5.93 -1.16
N LEU A 42 -6.84 6.83 -2.15
CA LEU A 42 -5.94 7.98 -2.08
C LEU A 42 -6.36 8.99 -0.99
N ILE A 43 -7.67 9.17 -0.77
CA ILE A 43 -8.15 9.96 0.37
C ILE A 43 -7.69 9.34 1.70
N ALA A 44 -7.79 8.00 1.84
CA ALA A 44 -7.32 7.30 3.03
C ALA A 44 -5.79 7.44 3.22
N ALA A 45 -5.01 7.27 2.15
CA ALA A 45 -3.55 7.48 2.19
C ALA A 45 -3.20 8.93 2.58
N THR A 46 -3.89 9.92 1.99
CA THR A 46 -3.72 11.34 2.32
C THR A 46 -4.05 11.61 3.79
N ALA A 47 -5.09 10.96 4.33
CA ALA A 47 -5.45 11.08 5.74
C ALA A 47 -4.36 10.49 6.65
N MET A 48 -3.74 9.36 6.26
CA MET A 48 -2.61 8.78 7.01
C MET A 48 -1.39 9.71 7.04
N VAL A 49 -1.04 10.32 5.91
CA VAL A 49 0.04 11.32 5.85
C VAL A 49 -0.30 12.53 6.72
N LYS A 50 -1.54 13.03 6.64
CA LYS A 50 -1.98 14.19 7.41
C LYS A 50 -2.01 13.95 8.92
N ASP A 51 -2.37 12.74 9.36
CA ASP A 51 -2.32 12.35 10.78
C ASP A 51 -0.88 12.33 11.31
N GLY A 52 0.09 12.08 10.42
CA GLY A 52 1.52 12.13 10.71
C GLY A 52 2.03 10.88 11.42
N GLY A 53 3.32 10.90 11.78
CA GLY A 53 3.96 9.81 12.54
C GLY A 53 4.37 8.58 11.72
N LEU A 54 4.03 8.53 10.43
CA LEU A 54 4.46 7.46 9.52
C LEU A 54 5.35 7.97 8.37
N GLY A 55 5.00 9.07 7.72
CA GLY A 55 5.76 9.68 6.62
C GLY A 55 5.15 11.04 6.24
N ASP A 56 5.85 11.80 5.39
CA ASP A 56 5.46 13.17 5.02
C ASP A 56 4.78 13.23 3.64
N ASP A 57 4.89 12.16 2.84
CA ASP A 57 4.23 12.00 1.54
C ASP A 57 3.63 10.60 1.35
N ILE A 58 2.68 10.44 0.42
CA ILE A 58 2.10 9.13 0.10
C ILE A 58 3.18 8.14 -0.36
N SER A 59 4.21 8.62 -1.06
CA SER A 59 5.32 7.79 -1.51
C SER A 59 6.16 7.22 -0.36
N ASP A 60 6.09 7.76 0.85
CA ASP A 60 6.78 7.18 2.02
C ASP A 60 6.02 5.98 2.59
N LEU A 61 4.70 5.95 2.38
CA LEU A 61 3.84 4.96 3.00
C LEU A 61 4.15 3.54 2.48
N PRO A 62 4.08 2.51 3.35
CA PRO A 62 4.27 1.12 2.97
C PRO A 62 2.99 0.55 2.32
N VAL A 63 2.60 1.10 1.17
CA VAL A 63 1.39 0.74 0.42
C VAL A 63 1.73 0.35 -1.01
N ALA A 64 0.91 -0.52 -1.61
CA ALA A 64 1.05 -0.93 -3.01
C ALA A 64 -0.33 -1.04 -3.68
N GLY A 65 -0.38 -0.70 -4.96
CA GLY A 65 -1.53 -0.93 -5.84
C GLY A 65 -1.35 -2.19 -6.67
N ALA A 66 -2.46 -2.82 -7.06
CA ALA A 66 -2.45 -3.98 -7.95
C ALA A 66 -3.65 -3.99 -8.89
N ALA A 67 -3.40 -4.30 -10.16
CA ALA A 67 -4.41 -4.64 -11.14
C ALA A 67 -4.07 -6.02 -11.78
N PRO A 68 -4.32 -7.12 -11.06
CA PRO A 68 -3.85 -8.46 -11.46
C PRO A 68 -4.48 -8.92 -12.78
N GLU A 69 -5.74 -8.55 -13.03
CA GLU A 69 -6.54 -8.99 -14.16
C GLU A 69 -7.07 -7.78 -14.97
N TRP A 70 -6.21 -6.78 -15.19
CA TRP A 70 -6.62 -5.57 -15.91
C TRP A 70 -7.03 -5.88 -17.37
N MET A 71 -8.00 -5.12 -17.88
CA MET A 71 -8.53 -5.31 -19.24
C MET A 71 -8.76 -3.97 -19.98
N SER A 72 -9.31 -2.98 -19.28
CA SER A 72 -9.71 -1.71 -19.91
C SER A 72 -8.67 -0.61 -19.72
N GLU A 73 -8.66 0.35 -20.64
CA GLU A 73 -7.81 1.56 -20.56
C GLU A 73 -8.04 2.36 -19.27
N LYS A 74 -9.24 2.26 -18.67
CA LYS A 74 -9.52 2.85 -17.35
C LYS A 74 -8.58 2.31 -16.27
N ALA A 75 -8.19 1.04 -16.34
CA ALA A 75 -7.25 0.46 -15.38
C ALA A 75 -5.86 1.10 -15.52
N LEU A 76 -5.40 1.35 -16.75
CA LEU A 76 -4.15 2.07 -16.99
C LEU A 76 -4.22 3.52 -16.49
N ALA A 77 -5.33 4.21 -16.71
CA ALA A 77 -5.53 5.55 -16.14
C ALA A 77 -5.49 5.53 -14.60
N ILE A 78 -6.09 4.50 -13.98
CA ILE A 78 -6.06 4.30 -12.53
C ILE A 78 -4.65 4.06 -12.01
N GLY A 79 -3.93 3.11 -12.61
CA GLY A 79 -2.54 2.85 -12.25
C GLY A 79 -1.67 4.10 -12.43
N GLN A 80 -1.90 4.90 -13.47
CA GLN A 80 -1.11 6.10 -13.72
C GLN A 80 -1.29 7.16 -12.63
N TYR A 81 -2.51 7.41 -12.17
CA TYR A 81 -2.69 8.40 -11.11
C TYR A 81 -2.27 7.85 -9.73
N PHE A 82 -2.29 6.54 -9.50
CA PHE A 82 -1.68 5.92 -8.30
C PHE A 82 -0.16 6.11 -8.30
N VAL A 83 0.49 5.76 -9.41
CA VAL A 83 1.94 5.94 -9.60
C VAL A 83 2.33 7.42 -9.50
N GLY A 84 1.55 8.30 -10.14
CA GLY A 84 1.71 9.75 -10.04
C GLY A 84 1.52 10.31 -8.63
N SER A 85 0.81 9.58 -7.76
CA SER A 85 0.65 9.93 -6.34
C SER A 85 1.65 9.22 -5.42
N GLY A 86 2.68 8.57 -5.98
CA GLY A 86 3.72 7.93 -5.17
C GLY A 86 3.51 6.44 -4.87
N VAL A 87 2.47 5.80 -5.41
CA VAL A 87 2.14 4.40 -5.10
C VAL A 87 2.73 3.45 -6.13
N PHE A 88 3.58 2.52 -5.69
CA PHE A 88 4.01 1.39 -6.50
C PHE A 88 2.81 0.54 -6.94
N THR A 89 2.67 0.28 -8.24
CA THR A 89 1.48 -0.39 -8.78
C THR A 89 1.83 -1.52 -9.75
N VAL A 90 1.42 -2.76 -9.43
CA VAL A 90 1.70 -3.96 -10.23
C VAL A 90 0.53 -4.38 -11.12
N PHE A 91 0.83 -4.73 -12.38
CA PHE A 91 -0.13 -5.21 -13.39
C PHE A 91 0.19 -6.66 -13.79
N GLY A 92 -0.84 -7.50 -13.97
CA GLY A 92 -0.66 -8.96 -14.07
C GLY A 92 -1.03 -9.65 -15.38
N VAL A 93 -1.42 -8.93 -16.44
CA VAL A 93 -1.90 -9.56 -17.69
C VAL A 93 -0.91 -9.38 -18.84
N ASN A 94 -1.07 -8.29 -19.59
CA ASN A 94 -0.13 -7.82 -20.60
C ASN A 94 0.36 -6.43 -20.20
N TRP A 95 1.38 -5.93 -20.91
CA TRP A 95 1.86 -4.56 -20.72
C TRP A 95 2.20 -3.92 -22.08
N PRO A 96 1.68 -2.72 -22.38
CA PRO A 96 1.73 -2.16 -23.72
C PRO A 96 3.13 -1.68 -24.14
N THR A 97 4.04 -1.38 -23.20
CA THR A 97 5.35 -0.80 -23.54
C THR A 97 6.47 -1.82 -23.65
N SER A 98 6.21 -3.10 -23.43
CA SER A 98 7.24 -4.16 -23.37
C SER A 98 8.07 -4.30 -24.66
N GLY A 99 7.58 -3.78 -25.79
CA GLY A 99 8.33 -3.74 -27.05
C GLY A 99 9.37 -2.60 -27.16
N ASN A 100 9.38 -1.64 -26.23
CA ASN A 100 10.33 -0.53 -26.21
C ASN A 100 11.02 -0.45 -24.83
N LYS A 101 12.34 -0.68 -24.85
CA LYS A 101 13.17 -0.69 -23.63
C LYS A 101 13.22 0.68 -22.95
N GLU A 102 13.40 1.76 -23.70
CA GLU A 102 13.52 3.11 -23.13
C GLU A 102 12.23 3.51 -22.41
N VAL A 103 11.08 3.31 -23.07
CA VAL A 103 9.78 3.61 -22.46
C VAL A 103 9.52 2.72 -21.24
N SER A 104 9.86 1.43 -21.32
CA SER A 104 9.65 0.52 -20.18
C SER A 104 10.56 0.86 -18.99
N ASP A 105 11.83 1.18 -19.24
CA ASP A 105 12.75 1.59 -18.18
C ASP A 105 12.31 2.92 -17.54
N TYR A 106 11.81 3.86 -18.35
CA TYR A 106 11.24 5.11 -17.85
C TYR A 106 10.07 4.86 -16.87
N LEU A 107 9.14 3.98 -17.25
CA LEU A 107 7.93 3.68 -16.46
C LEU A 107 8.20 2.79 -15.22
N PHE A 108 9.15 1.86 -15.33
CA PHE A 108 9.42 0.85 -14.30
C PHE A 108 10.60 1.19 -13.38
N LYS A 109 11.37 2.24 -13.68
CA LYS A 109 12.55 2.63 -12.89
C LYS A 109 12.59 4.12 -12.63
N GLU A 110 12.64 4.94 -13.69
CA GLU A 110 12.82 6.39 -13.54
C GLU A 110 11.63 7.08 -12.84
N PHE A 111 10.43 6.50 -12.95
CA PHE A 111 9.27 6.96 -12.19
C PHE A 111 9.47 6.87 -10.68
N GLU A 112 10.16 5.85 -10.16
CA GLU A 112 10.39 5.74 -8.71
C GLU A 112 11.20 6.94 -8.20
N GLU A 113 12.21 7.37 -8.95
CA GLU A 113 13.04 8.52 -8.59
C GLU A 113 12.30 9.85 -8.72
N LYS A 114 11.42 9.98 -9.72
CA LYS A 114 10.73 11.24 -10.04
C LYS A 114 9.46 11.45 -9.21
N LEU A 115 8.74 10.37 -8.91
CA LEU A 115 7.39 10.40 -8.37
C LEU A 115 7.27 9.62 -7.05
N GLY A 116 8.28 8.83 -6.67
CA GLY A 116 8.24 7.95 -5.50
C GLY A 116 7.44 6.65 -5.70
N GLY A 117 6.57 6.62 -6.71
CA GLY A 117 5.84 5.45 -7.20
C GLY A 117 6.35 5.02 -8.57
N MET A 118 6.12 3.76 -8.94
CA MET A 118 6.46 3.23 -10.26
C MET A 118 5.52 2.10 -10.66
N TRP A 119 5.50 1.79 -11.95
CA TRP A 119 4.80 0.63 -12.46
C TRP A 119 5.60 -0.65 -12.24
N ALA A 120 4.91 -1.79 -12.19
CA ALA A 120 5.50 -3.11 -12.34
C ALA A 120 4.60 -4.00 -13.18
N PHE A 121 5.22 -4.94 -13.90
CA PHE A 121 4.52 -5.95 -14.67
C PHE A 121 5.04 -7.33 -14.28
N GLU A 122 4.14 -8.19 -13.81
CA GLU A 122 4.46 -9.57 -13.44
C GLU A 122 3.22 -10.45 -13.60
N PRO A 123 3.17 -11.32 -14.62
CA PRO A 123 1.99 -12.15 -14.89
C PRO A 123 1.82 -13.35 -13.96
N ASP A 124 2.87 -13.75 -13.22
CA ASP A 124 2.73 -14.77 -12.17
C ASP A 124 2.16 -14.11 -10.89
N PRO A 125 0.93 -14.46 -10.46
CA PRO A 125 0.29 -13.81 -9.32
C PRO A 125 1.06 -14.00 -8.00
N ILE A 126 1.83 -15.08 -7.86
CA ILE A 126 2.65 -15.33 -6.66
C ILE A 126 3.87 -14.43 -6.67
N LYS A 127 4.53 -14.26 -7.82
CA LYS A 127 5.64 -13.30 -7.94
C LYS A 127 5.17 -11.87 -7.79
N ALA A 128 4.01 -11.51 -8.36
CA ALA A 128 3.42 -10.18 -8.19
C ALA A 128 3.13 -9.88 -6.71
N ALA A 129 2.62 -10.87 -5.95
CA ALA A 129 2.45 -10.75 -4.51
C ALA A 129 3.78 -10.52 -3.79
N HIS A 130 4.83 -11.27 -4.14
CA HIS A 130 6.17 -11.05 -3.57
C HIS A 130 6.77 -9.68 -3.93
N LEU A 131 6.51 -9.14 -5.12
CA LEU A 131 6.94 -7.79 -5.48
C LEU A 131 6.28 -6.74 -4.58
N MET A 132 4.97 -6.86 -4.33
CA MET A 132 4.27 -5.96 -3.42
C MET A 132 4.80 -6.08 -1.99
N ILE A 133 5.01 -7.30 -1.48
CA ILE A 133 5.58 -7.51 -0.14
C ILE A 133 6.97 -6.90 -0.03
N ALA A 134 7.85 -7.15 -1.02
CA ALA A 134 9.20 -6.59 -1.03
C ALA A 134 9.19 -5.06 -1.08
N HIS A 135 8.26 -4.45 -1.83
CA HIS A 135 8.08 -3.01 -1.85
C HIS A 135 7.63 -2.47 -0.49
N ILE A 136 6.60 -3.07 0.11
CA ILE A 136 6.09 -2.72 1.43
C ILE A 136 7.21 -2.81 2.47
N ASP A 137 7.99 -3.89 2.48
CA ASP A 137 9.11 -4.09 3.41
C ASP A 137 10.23 -3.06 3.19
N LYS A 138 10.55 -2.70 1.93
CA LYS A 138 11.50 -1.63 1.61
C LYS A 138 11.05 -0.31 2.24
N LYS A 139 9.77 0.06 2.10
CA LYS A 139 9.20 1.29 2.68
C LYS A 139 9.17 1.23 4.21
N ARG A 140 8.74 0.11 4.81
CA ARG A 140 8.77 -0.11 6.27
C ARG A 140 10.17 0.05 6.86
N LYS A 141 11.19 -0.44 6.16
CA LYS A 141 12.60 -0.29 6.57
C LYS A 141 13.06 1.17 6.49
N ALA A 142 12.70 1.89 5.43
CA ALA A 142 13.00 3.31 5.30
C ALA A 142 12.38 4.14 6.44
N LEU A 143 11.21 3.74 6.91
CA LEU A 143 10.50 4.35 8.05
C LEU A 143 10.95 3.84 9.43
N GLY A 144 11.85 2.86 9.49
CA GLY A 144 12.34 2.29 10.76
C GLY A 144 11.28 1.51 11.57
N ILE A 145 10.30 0.91 10.88
CA ILE A 145 9.22 0.08 11.45
C ILE A 145 9.30 -1.39 10.99
N ASP A 146 10.45 -1.82 10.48
CA ASP A 146 10.74 -3.20 10.08
C ASP A 146 10.95 -4.13 11.28
N LYS A 147 11.23 -3.58 12.46
CA LYS A 147 11.46 -4.33 13.68
C LYS A 147 10.31 -4.16 14.66
N ALA A 148 9.97 -5.25 15.35
CA ALA A 148 9.07 -5.19 16.50
C ALA A 148 9.68 -4.25 17.55
N ARG A 149 9.03 -3.11 17.78
CA ARG A 149 9.31 -2.29 18.96
C ARG A 149 8.57 -2.88 20.14
N GLU A 150 9.20 -2.87 21.31
CA GLU A 150 8.54 -3.22 22.55
C GLU A 150 7.32 -2.30 22.73
N ARG A 151 6.16 -2.88 23.01
CA ARG A 151 4.94 -2.11 23.25
C ARG A 151 5.08 -1.41 24.61
N VAL A 152 5.60 -0.19 24.61
CA VAL A 152 5.60 0.64 25.80
C VAL A 152 4.17 1.09 26.06
N LEU A 153 3.57 0.58 27.13
CA LEU A 153 2.27 1.05 27.59
C LEU A 153 2.49 2.44 28.20
N TYR A 154 2.21 3.49 27.43
CA TYR A 154 2.30 4.86 27.92
C TYR A 154 1.29 5.07 29.05
N ASP A 155 1.79 5.19 30.27
CA ASP A 155 0.97 5.57 31.41
C ASP A 155 0.52 7.05 31.30
N MET A 156 -0.38 7.45 32.20
CA MET A 156 -0.94 8.81 32.20
C MET A 156 0.12 9.89 32.47
N ALA A 157 1.26 9.55 33.08
CA ALA A 157 2.36 10.49 33.29
C ALA A 157 3.17 10.68 32.01
N MET A 158 3.54 9.59 31.34
CA MET A 158 4.24 9.63 30.06
C MET A 158 3.44 10.35 28.97
N ARG A 159 2.11 10.20 28.95
CA ARG A 159 1.22 10.95 28.04
C ARG A 159 1.21 12.45 28.31
N ARG A 160 1.36 12.87 29.57
CA ARG A 160 1.39 14.30 29.95
C ARG A 160 2.69 14.99 29.56
N ASP A 161 3.78 14.25 29.47
CA ASP A 161 5.09 14.82 29.12
C ASP A 161 5.29 14.96 27.60
N LEU A 162 4.61 14.14 26.79
CA LEU A 162 4.59 14.31 25.32
C LEU A 162 4.05 15.68 24.88
N GLY A 163 3.06 16.23 25.58
CA GLY A 163 2.49 17.55 25.28
C GLY A 163 3.32 18.76 25.74
N LYS A 164 4.47 18.54 26.39
CA LYS A 164 5.35 19.62 26.89
C LYS A 164 6.57 19.87 26.00
N VAL A 165 6.82 19.03 25.01
CA VAL A 165 7.99 19.13 24.11
C VAL A 165 7.75 20.12 22.97
N GLU A 166 6.51 20.58 22.77
CA GLU A 166 6.10 21.53 21.72
C GLU A 166 5.74 22.93 22.25
N ALA A 167 6.33 23.37 23.36
CA ALA A 167 6.18 24.74 23.88
C ALA A 167 7.53 25.48 23.92
#